data_AF-S2T099-F1
#
_entry.id   AF-S2T099-F1
#
_cell.length_a   1.000
_cell.length_b   1.000
_cell.length_c   1.000
_cell.angle_alpha   90.00
_cell.angle_beta   90.00
_cell.angle_gamma   90.00
#
_symmetry.space_group_name_H-M   'P 1'
#
loop_
_entity.id
_entity.type
_entity.pdbx_description
1 polymer ?
#
loop_
_entity_poly.entity_id
_entity_poly.type
_entity_poly.pdbx_seq_one_letter_code
_entity_poly.pdbx_strand_id
1 'polypeptide(L)'
;MTKQRWARYIQQLAQQQHLTKDAKTNADRLLDNTFLFDSPYAMEPTQISYTMDPIKWQETPNGDPEWLYMLKRQEYLLDLLEAFYTTGQVKYQTKMKALLFSWIGQNLALPETWRTIDTGIRLLNWTSVVANLVESEQLNVSESVSVHDAVKVQADYLRQNYTEKFDISNWGILITSGILTYAARFPDVVDRDTVTWAQQRFEVELDLQVDTQG
;
A
#
# COMPACT_ATOMS: atom_id res chain seq x y z
N MET A 1 -4.14 -15.02 -14.90
CA MET A 1 -2.82 -15.02 -15.57
C MET A 1 -1.87 -15.92 -14.81
N THR A 2 -1.03 -16.72 -15.48
CA THR A 2 -0.17 -17.71 -14.82
C THR A 2 1.05 -17.07 -14.15
N LYS A 3 1.50 -17.65 -13.03
CA LYS A 3 2.67 -17.25 -12.20
C LYS A 3 3.95 -16.96 -13.03
N GLN A 4 4.15 -17.72 -14.11
CA GLN A 4 5.30 -17.56 -15.03
C GLN A 4 5.26 -16.29 -15.89
N ARG A 5 4.08 -15.70 -16.15
CA ARG A 5 3.97 -14.44 -16.90
C ARG A 5 4.31 -13.23 -16.03
N TRP A 6 3.99 -13.25 -14.73
CA TRP A 6 4.30 -12.17 -13.79
C TRP A 6 5.79 -12.05 -13.51
N ALA A 7 6.48 -13.15 -13.24
CA ALA A 7 7.93 -13.12 -13.03
C ALA A 7 8.68 -12.56 -14.26
N ARG A 8 8.25 -12.93 -15.47
CA ARG A 8 8.80 -12.39 -16.73
C ARG A 8 8.46 -10.92 -16.95
N TYR A 9 7.26 -10.49 -16.58
CA TYR A 9 6.83 -9.10 -16.67
C TYR A 9 7.64 -8.19 -15.71
N ILE A 10 7.82 -8.62 -14.45
CA ILE A 10 8.67 -7.92 -13.48
C ILE A 10 10.13 -7.93 -13.92
N GLN A 11 10.66 -9.02 -14.48
CA GLN A 11 12.01 -9.06 -15.05
C GLN A 11 12.16 -8.13 -16.27
N GLN A 12 11.11 -7.95 -17.08
CA GLN A 12 11.12 -6.98 -18.17
C GLN A 12 11.09 -5.53 -17.67
N LEU A 13 10.29 -5.24 -16.63
CA LEU A 13 10.28 -3.92 -15.98
C LEU A 13 11.64 -3.62 -15.30
N ALA A 14 12.28 -4.64 -14.72
CA ALA A 14 13.65 -4.58 -14.21
C ALA A 14 14.68 -4.21 -15.29
N GLN A 15 14.58 -4.84 -16.45
CA GLN A 15 15.48 -4.61 -17.59
C GLN A 15 15.28 -3.24 -18.26
N GLN A 16 14.12 -2.62 -18.09
CA GLN A 16 13.80 -1.28 -18.62
C GLN A 16 14.31 -0.12 -17.75
N GLN A 17 15.14 -0.38 -16.72
CA GLN A 17 15.70 0.62 -15.78
C GLN A 17 14.64 1.41 -14.98
N HIS A 18 13.51 0.81 -14.65
CA HIS A 18 12.58 1.36 -13.64
C HIS A 18 12.78 0.76 -12.25
N LEU A 19 13.72 -0.19 -12.08
CA LEU A 19 14.11 -0.72 -10.77
C LEU A 19 15.44 -0.10 -10.38
N THR A 20 15.41 0.76 -9.37
CA THR A 20 16.55 1.62 -9.03
C THR A 20 17.43 0.93 -8.01
N LYS A 21 18.72 1.26 -8.03
CA LYS A 21 19.66 0.99 -6.92
C LYS A 21 19.09 1.42 -5.55
N ASP A 22 18.12 2.33 -5.56
CA ASP A 22 17.53 2.96 -4.40
C ASP A 22 16.52 2.03 -3.69
N ALA A 23 15.68 1.28 -4.42
CA ALA A 23 14.70 0.35 -3.82
C ALA A 23 15.37 -0.75 -2.99
N LYS A 24 16.41 -1.40 -3.53
CA LYS A 24 17.18 -2.40 -2.76
C LYS A 24 17.86 -1.76 -1.55
N THR A 25 18.42 -0.55 -1.71
CA THR A 25 19.07 0.18 -0.61
C THR A 25 18.08 0.47 0.51
N ASN A 26 16.87 0.91 0.18
CA ASN A 26 15.81 1.12 1.15
C ASN A 26 15.34 -0.20 1.78
N ALA A 27 15.15 -1.25 0.97
CA ALA A 27 14.80 -2.58 1.43
C ALA A 27 15.79 -3.15 2.45
N ASP A 28 17.09 -2.92 2.26
CA ASP A 28 18.12 -3.31 3.23
C ASP A 28 17.98 -2.55 4.57
N ARG A 29 17.68 -1.24 4.55
CA ARG A 29 17.39 -0.46 5.78
C ARG A 29 16.15 -0.99 6.50
N LEU A 30 15.11 -1.33 5.74
CA LEU A 30 13.84 -1.83 6.28
C LEU A 30 14.01 -3.16 7.01
N LEU A 31 15.00 -4.01 6.66
CA LEU A 31 15.29 -5.24 7.41
C LEU A 31 15.51 -4.95 8.90
N ASP A 32 16.12 -3.81 9.22
CA ASP A 32 16.41 -3.36 10.59
C ASP A 32 15.38 -2.36 11.13
N ASN A 33 14.16 -2.28 10.54
CA ASN A 33 13.14 -1.27 10.89
C ASN A 33 13.67 0.17 10.82
N THR A 34 14.58 0.43 9.89
CA THR A 34 15.10 1.78 9.64
C THR A 34 14.33 2.39 8.48
N PHE A 35 13.54 3.42 8.77
CA PHE A 35 12.64 4.06 7.83
C PHE A 35 13.26 5.37 7.35
N LEU A 36 13.43 5.49 6.03
CA LEU A 36 13.74 6.72 5.32
C LEU A 36 12.76 6.82 4.15
N PHE A 37 12.02 7.91 4.07
CA PHE A 37 11.09 8.18 2.97
C PHE A 37 11.78 9.12 1.98
N ASP A 38 12.61 8.58 1.08
CA ASP A 38 13.44 9.32 0.11
C ASP A 38 13.05 9.04 -1.35
N SER A 39 11.92 8.35 -1.60
CA SER A 39 11.38 8.14 -2.94
C SER A 39 11.13 9.48 -3.65
N PRO A 40 11.44 9.62 -4.96
CA PRO A 40 11.11 10.81 -5.74
C PRO A 40 9.62 11.16 -5.74
N TYR A 41 8.76 10.20 -5.42
CA TYR A 41 7.31 10.34 -5.35
C TYR A 41 6.77 10.37 -3.91
N ALA A 42 7.66 10.34 -2.90
CA ALA A 42 7.26 10.52 -1.51
C ALA A 42 6.62 11.90 -1.36
N MET A 43 5.36 11.94 -0.90
CA MET A 43 4.68 13.24 -0.74
C MET A 43 5.29 14.07 0.40
N GLU A 44 5.88 13.42 1.40
CA GLU A 44 6.57 14.06 2.52
C GLU A 44 7.95 13.41 2.70
N PRO A 45 8.95 13.79 1.88
CA PRO A 45 10.25 13.16 1.91
C PRO A 45 11.03 13.54 3.17
N THR A 46 11.67 12.56 3.79
CA THR A 46 12.48 12.74 5.00
C THR A 46 13.97 12.76 4.66
N GLN A 47 14.74 13.62 5.33
CA GLN A 47 16.19 13.73 5.13
C GLN A 47 17.01 12.80 6.04
N ILE A 48 16.41 12.32 7.14
CA ILE A 48 17.06 11.46 8.11
C ILE A 48 16.22 10.21 8.36
N SER A 49 16.92 9.10 8.58
CA SER A 49 16.30 7.82 8.87
C SER A 49 16.06 7.63 10.36
N TYR A 50 14.98 6.95 10.72
CA TYR A 50 14.71 6.55 12.09
C TYR A 50 14.58 5.04 12.21
N THR A 51 15.30 4.47 13.18
CA THR A 51 15.22 3.05 13.53
C THR A 51 14.26 2.87 14.69
N MET A 52 13.34 1.92 14.58
CA MET A 52 12.41 1.59 15.67
C MET A 52 12.39 0.09 15.96
N ASP A 53 12.74 -0.29 17.18
CA ASP A 53 12.60 -1.66 17.65
C ASP A 53 12.13 -1.68 19.12
N PRO A 54 10.85 -2.01 19.41
CA PRO A 54 9.78 -2.35 18.45
C PRO A 54 9.29 -1.14 17.64
N ILE A 55 8.61 -1.40 16.51
CA ILE A 55 7.93 -0.35 15.72
C ILE A 55 6.82 0.27 16.57
N LYS A 56 6.80 1.60 16.65
CA LYS A 56 5.74 2.37 17.31
C LYS A 56 4.83 3.02 16.27
N TRP A 57 3.69 2.42 15.97
CA TRP A 57 2.78 2.91 14.91
C TRP A 57 1.99 4.16 15.26
N GLN A 58 1.98 4.58 16.54
CA GLN A 58 1.24 5.74 17.02
C GLN A 58 2.14 6.83 17.62
N GLU A 59 3.46 6.64 17.61
CA GLU A 59 4.41 7.61 18.14
C GLU A 59 5.38 8.03 17.04
N THR A 60 5.45 9.33 16.78
CA THR A 60 6.41 9.89 15.83
C THR A 60 7.79 10.05 16.49
N PRO A 61 8.90 9.69 15.82
CA PRO A 61 10.24 9.82 16.38
C PRO A 61 10.75 11.26 16.41
N ASN A 62 10.10 12.19 15.68
CA ASN A 62 10.55 13.57 15.51
C ASN A 62 9.51 14.63 15.91
N GLY A 63 8.36 14.20 16.45
CA GLY A 63 7.26 15.10 16.82
C GLY A 63 6.38 15.53 15.63
N ASP A 64 6.73 15.16 14.40
CA ASP A 64 5.94 15.47 13.20
C ASP A 64 4.89 14.38 12.93
N PRO A 65 3.59 14.71 12.92
CA PRO A 65 2.55 13.75 12.58
C PRO A 65 2.57 13.29 11.11
N GLU A 66 3.09 14.09 10.17
CA GLU A 66 3.19 13.68 8.76
C GLU A 66 4.08 12.45 8.56
N TRP A 67 5.08 12.29 9.45
CA TRP A 67 5.92 11.11 9.47
C TRP A 67 5.12 9.81 9.72
N LEU A 68 4.12 9.85 10.63
CA LEU A 68 3.24 8.70 10.88
C LEU A 68 2.35 8.39 9.68
N TYR A 69 1.88 9.41 8.96
CA TYR A 69 1.10 9.21 7.76
C TYR A 69 1.92 8.52 6.66
N MET A 70 3.17 8.94 6.46
CA MET A 70 4.10 8.26 5.56
C MET A 70 4.36 6.80 5.98
N LEU A 71 4.59 6.57 7.28
CA LEU A 71 4.75 5.21 7.82
C LEU A 71 3.52 4.33 7.52
N LYS A 72 2.31 4.90 7.64
CA LYS A 72 1.03 4.20 7.45
C LYS A 72 0.60 4.07 5.99
N ARG A 73 1.24 4.73 5.02
CA ARG A 73 0.99 4.46 3.57
C ARG A 73 1.60 3.15 3.10
N GLN A 74 2.63 2.69 3.80
CA GLN A 74 3.33 1.43 3.53
C GLN A 74 3.83 1.27 2.08
N GLU A 75 4.14 2.39 1.41
CA GLU A 75 4.73 2.40 0.06
C GLU A 75 6.06 1.65 0.02
N TYR A 76 6.85 1.75 1.08
CA TYR A 76 8.12 1.02 1.28
C TYR A 76 7.99 -0.51 1.23
N LEU A 77 6.78 -1.08 1.30
CA LEU A 77 6.60 -2.51 1.06
C LEU A 77 6.86 -2.88 -0.41
N LEU A 78 6.67 -1.95 -1.34
CA LEU A 78 7.00 -2.13 -2.75
C LEU A 78 8.51 -2.24 -2.96
N ASP A 79 9.32 -1.51 -2.19
CA ASP A 79 10.79 -1.64 -2.23
C ASP A 79 11.25 -3.03 -1.79
N LEU A 80 10.62 -3.60 -0.74
CA LEU A 80 10.89 -4.97 -0.29
C LEU A 80 10.46 -6.00 -1.35
N LEU A 81 9.31 -5.77 -1.99
CA LEU A 81 8.81 -6.62 -3.07
C LEU A 81 9.75 -6.59 -4.29
N GLU A 82 10.20 -5.41 -4.68
CA GLU A 82 11.16 -5.20 -5.75
C GLU A 82 12.50 -5.87 -5.44
N ALA A 83 13.03 -5.67 -4.22
CA ALA A 83 14.26 -6.31 -3.78
C ALA A 83 14.13 -7.84 -3.77
N PHE A 84 12.97 -8.39 -3.39
CA PHE A 84 12.69 -9.82 -3.46
C PHE A 84 12.73 -10.31 -4.92
N TYR A 85 12.00 -9.69 -5.84
CA TYR A 85 11.97 -10.13 -7.24
C TYR A 85 13.32 -9.98 -7.95
N THR A 86 14.10 -8.97 -7.58
CA THR A 86 15.41 -8.70 -8.18
C THR A 86 16.49 -9.66 -7.67
N THR A 87 16.47 -10.00 -6.38
CA THR A 87 17.55 -10.76 -5.74
C THR A 87 17.21 -12.23 -5.48
N GLY A 88 15.93 -12.59 -5.44
CA GLY A 88 15.44 -13.89 -4.98
C GLY A 88 15.61 -14.13 -3.47
N GLN A 89 16.09 -13.16 -2.69
CA GLN A 89 16.35 -13.36 -1.26
C GLN A 89 15.07 -13.28 -0.44
N VAL A 90 14.69 -14.41 0.17
CA VAL A 90 13.46 -14.58 0.96
C VAL A 90 13.36 -13.59 2.14
N LYS A 91 14.48 -13.09 2.67
CA LYS A 91 14.51 -12.12 3.78
C LYS A 91 13.63 -10.88 3.53
N TYR A 92 13.56 -10.40 2.28
CA TYR A 92 12.75 -9.24 1.93
C TYR A 92 11.25 -9.56 1.97
N GLN A 93 10.85 -10.72 1.46
CA GLN A 93 9.46 -11.20 1.53
C GLN A 93 9.04 -11.49 2.97
N THR A 94 9.91 -12.11 3.78
CA THR A 94 9.70 -12.31 5.22
C THR A 94 9.48 -10.99 5.94
N LYS A 95 10.32 -9.97 5.66
CA LYS A 95 10.19 -8.66 6.27
C LYS A 95 8.91 -7.94 5.84
N MET A 96 8.58 -8.00 4.55
CA MET A 96 7.37 -7.43 3.98
C MET A 96 6.11 -8.01 4.65
N LYS A 97 6.04 -9.34 4.79
CA LYS A 97 4.96 -10.01 5.52
C LYS A 97 4.91 -9.57 6.98
N ALA A 98 6.05 -9.51 7.67
CA ALA A 98 6.11 -9.08 9.07
C ALA A 98 5.61 -7.64 9.29
N LEU A 99 5.97 -6.70 8.40
CA LEU A 99 5.52 -5.30 8.46
C LEU A 99 4.02 -5.17 8.19
N LEU A 100 3.49 -5.94 7.22
CA LEU A 100 2.05 -6.02 6.93
C LEU A 100 1.25 -6.44 8.18
N PHE A 101 1.62 -7.57 8.80
CA PHE A 101 0.91 -8.08 9.98
C PHE A 101 1.14 -7.23 11.23
N SER A 102 2.33 -6.63 11.39
CA SER A 102 2.59 -5.67 12.47
C SER A 102 1.67 -4.46 12.38
N TRP A 103 1.44 -3.93 11.16
CA TRP A 103 0.50 -2.84 10.95
C TRP A 103 -0.93 -3.28 11.29
N ILE A 104 -1.39 -4.42 10.77
CA ILE A 104 -2.74 -4.95 11.03
C ILE A 104 -3.00 -5.06 12.53
N GLY A 105 -2.08 -5.69 13.28
CA GLY A 105 -2.24 -5.94 14.71
C GLY A 105 -2.26 -4.67 15.58
N GLN A 106 -1.68 -3.56 15.11
CA GLN A 106 -1.50 -2.34 15.93
C GLN A 106 -2.31 -1.13 15.43
N ASN A 107 -2.92 -1.19 14.25
CA ASN A 107 -3.64 -0.06 13.67
C ASN A 107 -5.12 -0.34 13.42
N LEU A 108 -5.55 -1.59 13.24
CA LEU A 108 -6.93 -1.90 12.82
C LEU A 108 -7.99 -1.43 13.83
N ALA A 109 -7.64 -1.40 15.11
CA ALA A 109 -8.51 -0.94 16.19
C ALA A 109 -8.46 0.58 16.44
N LEU A 110 -7.68 1.35 15.68
CA LEU A 110 -7.42 2.78 15.88
C LEU A 110 -7.70 3.62 14.62
N PRO A 111 -8.91 3.54 14.03
CA PRO A 111 -9.25 4.25 12.78
C PRO A 111 -9.21 5.78 12.90
N GLU A 112 -9.30 6.33 14.12
CA GLU A 112 -9.14 7.77 14.39
C GLU A 112 -7.74 8.31 14.06
N THR A 113 -6.76 7.40 13.92
CA THR A 113 -5.38 7.75 13.58
C THR A 113 -5.09 7.67 12.07
N TRP A 114 -6.11 7.36 11.26
CA TRP A 114 -6.00 7.19 9.81
C TRP A 114 -6.43 8.48 9.10
N ARG A 115 -5.80 8.77 7.96
CA ARG A 115 -6.38 9.65 6.93
C ARG A 115 -6.90 8.82 5.75
N THR A 116 -7.92 9.34 5.07
CA THR A 116 -8.52 8.70 3.90
C THR A 116 -7.51 8.54 2.76
N ILE A 117 -6.74 9.60 2.43
CA ILE A 117 -5.69 9.51 1.40
C ILE A 117 -4.65 8.42 1.68
N ASP A 118 -4.13 8.37 2.92
CA ASP A 118 -3.08 7.40 3.28
C ASP A 118 -3.63 5.97 3.24
N THR A 119 -4.91 5.80 3.56
CA THR A 119 -5.59 4.50 3.53
C THR A 119 -5.86 4.04 2.10
N GLY A 120 -6.28 4.94 1.20
CA GLY A 120 -6.41 4.64 -0.24
C GLY A 120 -5.09 4.20 -0.85
N ILE A 121 -4.02 4.97 -0.61
CA ILE A 121 -2.66 4.64 -1.04
C ILE A 121 -2.20 3.30 -0.47
N ARG A 122 -2.46 3.03 0.82
CA ARG A 122 -2.08 1.76 1.44
C ARG A 122 -2.76 0.57 0.77
N LEU A 123 -4.06 0.65 0.45
CA LEU A 123 -4.75 -0.43 -0.28
C LEU A 123 -4.17 -0.64 -1.69
N LEU A 124 -3.80 0.44 -2.38
CA LEU A 124 -3.11 0.36 -3.65
C LEU A 124 -1.78 -0.40 -3.52
N ASN A 125 -0.93 0.00 -2.57
CA ASN A 125 0.37 -0.63 -2.30
C ASN A 125 0.22 -2.10 -1.86
N TRP A 126 -0.76 -2.39 -1.01
CA TRP A 126 -1.04 -3.73 -0.52
C TRP A 126 -1.45 -4.69 -1.63
N THR A 127 -2.03 -4.21 -2.73
CA THR A 127 -2.51 -5.08 -3.81
C THR A 127 -1.39 -5.96 -4.37
N SER A 128 -0.24 -5.36 -4.71
CA SER A 128 0.92 -6.09 -5.24
C SER A 128 1.62 -6.95 -4.18
N VAL A 129 1.71 -6.43 -2.94
CA VAL A 129 2.31 -7.12 -1.80
C VAL A 129 1.56 -8.40 -1.45
N VAL A 130 0.24 -8.30 -1.29
CA VAL A 130 -0.62 -9.46 -0.97
C VAL A 130 -0.64 -10.44 -2.14
N ALA A 131 -0.64 -9.96 -3.39
CA ALA A 131 -0.62 -10.84 -4.56
C ALA A 131 0.64 -11.70 -4.57
N ASN A 132 1.80 -11.11 -4.27
CA ASN A 132 3.04 -11.83 -4.12
C ASN A 132 2.98 -12.87 -2.98
N LEU A 133 2.48 -12.49 -1.80
CA LEU A 133 2.41 -13.41 -0.65
C LEU A 133 1.48 -14.60 -0.92
N VAL A 134 0.33 -14.37 -1.58
CA VAL A 134 -0.59 -15.43 -2.00
C VAL A 134 0.05 -16.32 -3.05
N GLU A 135 0.63 -15.73 -4.11
CA GLU A 135 1.26 -16.49 -5.18
C GLU A 135 2.45 -17.32 -4.66
N SER A 136 3.27 -16.77 -3.77
CA SER A 136 4.39 -17.48 -3.15
C SER A 136 3.98 -18.44 -2.02
N GLU A 137 2.68 -18.67 -1.79
CA GLU A 137 2.16 -19.57 -0.74
C GLU A 137 2.69 -19.20 0.66
N GLN A 138 2.91 -17.91 0.90
CA GLN A 138 3.44 -17.40 2.16
C GLN A 138 2.36 -17.08 3.18
N LEU A 139 1.08 -17.17 2.82
CA LEU A 139 -0.04 -16.97 3.74
C LEU A 139 -0.71 -18.32 4.04
N ASN A 140 -0.85 -18.65 5.31
CA ASN A 140 -1.76 -19.70 5.72
C ASN A 140 -3.23 -19.21 5.66
N VAL A 141 -4.19 -20.11 5.89
CA VAL A 141 -5.62 -19.78 5.81
C VAL A 141 -6.01 -18.64 6.76
N SER A 142 -5.59 -18.70 8.03
CA SER A 142 -5.91 -17.66 9.01
C SER A 142 -5.28 -16.31 8.67
N GLU A 143 -4.06 -16.32 8.13
CA GLU A 143 -3.36 -15.11 7.68
C GLU A 143 -4.06 -14.49 6.46
N SER A 144 -4.51 -15.31 5.50
CA SER A 144 -5.27 -14.83 4.35
C SER A 144 -6.59 -14.20 4.77
N VAL A 145 -7.31 -14.82 5.71
CA VAL A 145 -8.55 -14.25 6.27
C VAL A 145 -8.27 -12.92 6.97
N SER A 146 -7.24 -12.87 7.83
CA SER A 146 -6.88 -11.65 8.55
C SER A 146 -6.52 -10.49 7.62
N VAL A 147 -5.82 -10.74 6.51
CA VAL A 147 -5.51 -9.71 5.51
C VAL A 147 -6.78 -9.23 4.81
N HIS A 148 -7.66 -10.16 4.39
CA HIS A 148 -8.91 -9.79 3.72
C HIS A 148 -9.84 -8.99 4.64
N ASP A 149 -9.98 -9.38 5.91
CA ASP A 149 -10.76 -8.64 6.89
C ASP A 149 -10.18 -7.24 7.15
N ALA A 150 -8.85 -7.13 7.25
CA ALA A 150 -8.19 -5.84 7.37
C ALA A 150 -8.43 -4.93 6.17
N VAL A 151 -8.53 -5.48 4.96
CA VAL A 151 -8.85 -4.72 3.74
C VAL A 151 -10.31 -4.27 3.73
N LYS A 152 -11.25 -5.14 4.13
CA LYS A 152 -12.67 -4.78 4.27
C LYS A 152 -12.87 -3.60 5.21
N VAL A 153 -12.31 -3.68 6.41
CA VAL A 153 -12.39 -2.60 7.41
C VAL A 153 -11.86 -1.27 6.85
N GLN A 154 -10.77 -1.31 6.10
CA GLN A 154 -10.21 -0.11 5.47
C GLN A 154 -11.09 0.43 4.34
N ALA A 155 -11.64 -0.43 3.49
CA ALA A 155 -12.54 -0.01 2.41
C ALA A 155 -13.84 0.60 2.98
N ASP A 156 -14.37 0.03 4.06
CA ASP A 156 -15.54 0.57 4.75
C ASP A 156 -15.23 1.90 5.42
N TYR A 157 -14.07 2.04 6.08
CA TYR A 157 -13.60 3.30 6.62
C TYR A 157 -13.53 4.38 5.53
N LEU A 158 -12.95 4.06 4.37
CA LEU A 158 -12.84 4.99 3.24
C LEU A 158 -14.23 5.44 2.77
N ARG A 159 -15.16 4.49 2.58
CA ARG A 159 -16.53 4.80 2.15
C ARG A 159 -17.28 5.67 3.15
N GLN A 160 -17.15 5.38 4.45
CA GLN A 160 -17.84 6.12 5.52
C GLN A 160 -17.30 7.54 5.73
N ASN A 161 -16.02 7.76 5.42
CA ASN A 161 -15.34 9.05 5.64
C ASN A 161 -15.12 9.83 4.34
N TYR A 162 -15.63 9.33 3.21
CA TYR A 162 -15.64 10.06 1.96
C TYR A 162 -16.69 11.17 2.01
N THR A 163 -16.34 12.35 1.52
CA THR A 163 -17.23 13.51 1.41
C THR A 163 -17.09 14.12 0.02
N GLU A 164 -18.14 14.77 -0.49
CA GLU A 164 -18.18 15.36 -1.85
C GLU A 164 -17.01 16.30 -2.18
N LYS A 165 -16.36 16.91 -1.17
CA LYS A 165 -15.15 17.71 -1.39
C LYS A 165 -14.02 16.91 -2.07
N PHE A 166 -14.02 15.58 -1.93
CA PHE A 166 -13.04 14.70 -2.55
C PHE A 166 -13.33 14.46 -4.04
N ASP A 167 -14.57 14.68 -4.51
CA ASP A 167 -14.94 14.47 -5.91
C ASP A 167 -14.10 15.37 -6.86
N ILE A 168 -13.64 16.53 -6.38
CA ILE A 168 -12.81 17.50 -7.12
C ILE A 168 -11.35 17.56 -6.64
N SER A 169 -10.93 16.61 -5.80
CA SER A 169 -9.57 16.52 -5.27
C SER A 169 -8.87 15.28 -5.80
N ASN A 170 -7.56 15.36 -6.01
CA ASN A 170 -6.76 14.16 -6.27
C ASN A 170 -6.82 13.14 -5.12
N TRP A 171 -7.23 13.54 -3.90
CA TRP A 171 -7.48 12.60 -2.81
C TRP A 171 -8.61 11.63 -3.13
N GLY A 172 -9.67 12.09 -3.80
CA GLY A 172 -10.79 11.23 -4.23
C GLY A 172 -10.28 10.09 -5.09
N ILE A 173 -9.54 10.43 -6.15
CA ILE A 173 -8.90 9.46 -7.06
C ILE A 173 -8.04 8.46 -6.29
N LEU A 174 -7.22 8.89 -5.32
CA LEU A 174 -6.37 7.99 -4.53
C LEU A 174 -7.18 7.07 -3.60
N ILE A 175 -8.31 7.55 -3.08
CA ILE A 175 -9.21 6.77 -2.23
C ILE A 175 -9.92 5.68 -3.05
N THR A 176 -10.57 6.07 -4.14
CA THR A 176 -11.37 5.18 -4.98
C THR A 176 -10.48 4.18 -5.72
N SER A 177 -9.36 4.62 -6.29
CA SER A 177 -8.41 3.74 -6.99
C SER A 177 -7.80 2.66 -6.08
N GLY A 178 -7.54 2.96 -4.79
CA GLY A 178 -7.07 1.97 -3.83
C GLY A 178 -8.06 0.81 -3.63
N ILE A 179 -9.35 1.13 -3.48
CA ILE A 179 -10.43 0.14 -3.36
C ILE A 179 -10.56 -0.66 -4.67
N LEU A 180 -10.68 0.03 -5.79
CA LEU A 180 -10.93 -0.57 -7.11
C LEU A 180 -9.78 -1.49 -7.53
N THR A 181 -8.53 -1.07 -7.30
CA THR A 181 -7.35 -1.86 -7.65
C THR A 181 -7.29 -3.15 -6.84
N TYR A 182 -7.54 -3.07 -5.53
CA TYR A 182 -7.54 -4.26 -4.68
C TYR A 182 -8.68 -5.22 -5.07
N ALA A 183 -9.91 -4.70 -5.22
CA ALA A 183 -11.08 -5.49 -5.60
C ALA A 183 -10.93 -6.16 -6.98
N ALA A 184 -10.27 -5.50 -7.94
CA ALA A 184 -9.99 -6.09 -9.24
C ALA A 184 -8.99 -7.25 -9.15
N ARG A 185 -7.99 -7.18 -8.26
CA ARG A 185 -7.00 -8.25 -8.08
C ARG A 185 -7.54 -9.42 -7.26
N PHE A 186 -8.37 -9.13 -6.26
CA PHE A 186 -8.98 -10.08 -5.33
C PHE A 186 -10.50 -9.92 -5.32
N PRO A 187 -11.20 -10.53 -6.29
CA PRO A 187 -12.65 -10.55 -6.30
C PRO A 187 -13.20 -11.09 -4.98
N ASP A 188 -14.35 -10.55 -4.55
CA ASP A 188 -15.08 -10.96 -3.34
C ASP A 188 -14.43 -10.61 -1.99
N VAL A 189 -13.26 -9.95 -1.98
CA VAL A 189 -12.69 -9.42 -0.73
C VAL A 189 -13.37 -8.14 -0.29
N VAL A 190 -13.60 -7.18 -1.18
CA VAL A 190 -14.34 -5.95 -0.85
C VAL A 190 -15.81 -6.16 -1.18
N ASP A 191 -16.69 -5.73 -0.28
CA ASP A 191 -18.14 -5.83 -0.48
C ASP A 191 -18.59 -5.16 -1.77
N ARG A 192 -19.47 -5.84 -2.52
CA ARG A 192 -19.92 -5.41 -3.85
C ARG A 192 -20.46 -3.98 -3.86
N ASP A 193 -21.23 -3.61 -2.83
CA ASP A 193 -21.80 -2.26 -2.72
C ASP A 193 -20.71 -1.20 -2.55
N THR A 194 -19.63 -1.53 -1.82
CA THR A 194 -18.48 -0.63 -1.65
C THR A 194 -17.68 -0.52 -2.94
N VAL A 195 -17.53 -1.62 -3.70
CA VAL A 195 -16.91 -1.57 -5.04
C VAL A 195 -17.74 -0.72 -6.00
N THR A 196 -19.05 -0.93 -6.08
CA THR A 196 -19.95 -0.16 -6.96
C THR A 196 -19.97 1.32 -6.57
N TRP A 197 -19.98 1.63 -5.27
CA TRP A 197 -19.85 3.01 -4.80
C TRP A 197 -18.53 3.64 -5.26
N ALA A 198 -17.40 2.94 -5.09
CA ALA A 198 -16.09 3.44 -5.50
C ALA A 198 -16.02 3.66 -7.03
N GLN A 199 -16.65 2.78 -7.83
CA GLN A 199 -16.75 2.95 -9.29
C GLN A 199 -17.52 4.22 -9.65
N GLN A 200 -18.69 4.42 -9.06
CA GLN A 200 -19.52 5.61 -9.31
C GLN A 200 -18.81 6.90 -8.90
N ARG A 201 -18.08 6.89 -7.78
CA ARG A 201 -17.27 8.04 -7.37
C ARG A 201 -16.12 8.29 -8.34
N PHE A 202 -15.42 7.24 -8.75
CA PHE A 202 -14.33 7.36 -9.72
C PHE A 202 -14.80 7.93 -11.07
N GLU A 203 -15.98 7.53 -11.55
CA GLU A 203 -16.60 8.12 -12.76
C GLU A 203 -16.88 9.63 -12.58
N VAL A 204 -17.48 10.02 -11.45
CA VAL A 204 -17.71 11.44 -11.13
C VAL A 204 -16.40 12.23 -11.04
N GLU A 205 -15.38 11.66 -10.39
CA GLU A 205 -14.06 12.28 -10.26
C GLU A 205 -13.41 12.51 -11.63
N LEU A 206 -13.49 11.52 -12.53
CA LEU A 206 -12.97 11.66 -13.90
C LEU A 206 -13.73 12.74 -14.69
N ASP A 207 -15.06 12.75 -14.63
CA ASP A 207 -15.89 13.73 -15.32
C ASP A 207 -15.63 15.17 -14.84
N LEU A 208 -15.29 15.35 -13.57
CA LEU A 208 -15.03 16.66 -12.97
C LEU A 208 -13.58 17.14 -13.13
N GLN A 209 -12.61 16.22 -13.19
CA GLN A 209 -11.19 16.56 -13.12
C GLN A 209 -10.42 16.40 -14.44
N VAL A 210 -11.01 15.72 -15.43
CA VAL A 210 -10.42 15.55 -16.77
C VAL A 210 -11.26 16.28 -17.79
N ASP A 211 -10.65 17.21 -18.54
CA ASP A 211 -11.37 17.94 -19.56
C ASP A 211 -11.53 17.11 -20.86
N THR A 212 -12.28 17.64 -21.82
CA THR A 212 -12.58 16.94 -23.08
C THR A 212 -11.36 16.62 -23.97
N GLN A 213 -10.19 17.17 -23.66
CA GLN A 213 -8.93 16.96 -24.39
C GLN A 213 -8.04 15.88 -23.74
N GLY A 214 -8.41 15.36 -22.57
CA GLY A 214 -7.63 14.39 -21.80
C GLY A 214 -6.45 15.03 -21.09
#